data_AF-C9SN30-F1
#
_entry.id   AF-C9SN30-F1
#
_cell.length_a   1.000
_cell.length_b   1.000
_cell.length_c   1.000
_cell.angle_alpha   90.00
_cell.angle_beta   90.00
_cell.angle_gamma   90.00
#
_symmetry.space_group_name_H-M   'P 1'
#
loop_
_entity.id
_entity.type
_entity.pdbx_description
1 polymer ?
#
loop_
_entity_poly.entity_id
_entity_poly.type
_entity_poly.pdbx_seq_one_letter_code
_entity_poly.pdbx_strand_id
1 'polypeptide(L)'
;MSGPSASRFLARTAFQSIARPTSRLRFAGWDKKINRIELVLRGFGQGRDAGVKCLMSPEGAVWRQKVVRVADSTRLKFGGSRSKNPRRL
;
A
#
# COMPACT_ATOMS: atom_id res chain seq x y z
N MET A 1 -18.67 21.38 -12.14
CA MET A 1 -18.72 19.98 -11.67
C MET A 1 -17.42 19.68 -10.92
N SER A 2 -17.41 19.91 -9.61
CA SER A 2 -16.28 19.59 -8.73
C SER A 2 -16.16 18.08 -8.60
N GLY A 3 -15.11 17.49 -9.18
CA GLY A 3 -14.77 16.10 -8.98
C GLY A 3 -14.51 15.79 -7.50
N PRO A 4 -14.48 14.52 -7.08
CA PRO A 4 -14.43 14.16 -5.67
C PRO A 4 -13.11 14.65 -5.05
N SER A 5 -13.23 15.75 -4.31
CA SER A 5 -12.19 16.34 -3.46
C SER A 5 -12.15 15.55 -2.13
N ALA A 6 -10.95 15.26 -1.64
CA ALA A 6 -10.64 14.62 -0.35
C ALA A 6 -11.01 13.12 -0.14
N SER A 7 -12.05 12.56 -0.76
CA SER A 7 -12.57 11.21 -0.38
C SER A 7 -11.71 10.00 -0.81
N ARG A 8 -10.69 10.19 -1.65
CA ARG A 8 -9.75 9.12 -2.05
C ARG A 8 -8.80 8.69 -0.92
N PHE A 9 -8.75 9.44 0.18
CA PHE A 9 -7.87 9.18 1.33
C PHE A 9 -8.56 8.50 2.52
N LEU A 10 -9.83 8.07 2.38
CA LEU A 10 -10.52 7.31 3.44
C LEU A 10 -10.02 5.86 3.49
N ALA A 11 -9.99 5.26 4.69
CA ALA A 11 -9.51 3.88 4.89
C ALA A 11 -10.18 2.85 3.98
N ARG A 12 -11.49 3.00 3.68
CA ARG A 12 -12.25 2.12 2.78
C ARG A 12 -11.76 2.18 1.33
N THR A 13 -11.46 3.38 0.82
CA THR A 13 -10.99 3.54 -0.56
C THR A 13 -9.56 3.06 -0.71
N ALA A 14 -8.71 3.27 0.31
CA ALA A 14 -7.37 2.71 0.38
C ALA A 14 -7.34 1.18 0.45
N PHE A 15 -8.29 0.56 1.15
CA PHE A 15 -8.43 -0.91 1.15
C PHE A 15 -8.80 -1.44 -0.23
N GLN A 16 -9.85 -0.87 -0.84
CA GLN A 16 -10.34 -1.30 -2.15
C GLN A 16 -9.30 -1.16 -3.28
N SER A 17 -8.47 -0.11 -3.22
CA SER A 17 -7.42 0.15 -4.21
C SER A 17 -6.29 -0.88 -4.16
N ILE A 18 -6.06 -1.51 -3.01
CA ILE A 18 -5.07 -2.58 -2.82
C ILE A 18 -5.68 -3.95 -3.11
N ALA A 19 -6.94 -4.15 -2.72
CA ALA A 19 -7.68 -5.39 -2.98
C ALA A 19 -7.85 -5.67 -4.49
N ARG A 20 -8.24 -4.66 -5.28
CA ARG A 20 -8.48 -4.82 -6.73
C ARG A 20 -7.30 -5.39 -7.52
N PRO A 21 -6.08 -4.82 -7.46
CA PRO A 21 -4.94 -5.33 -8.21
C PRO A 21 -4.52 -6.72 -7.71
N THR A 22 -4.57 -6.96 -6.41
CA THR A 22 -4.24 -8.24 -5.79
C THR A 22 -5.16 -9.36 -6.29
N SER A 23 -6.47 -9.08 -6.39
CA SER A 23 -7.44 -10.00 -7.00
C SER A 23 -7.22 -10.19 -8.49
N ARG A 24 -6.90 -9.13 -9.25
CA ARG A 24 -6.58 -9.22 -10.68
C ARG A 24 -5.34 -10.08 -10.95
N LEU A 25 -4.29 -9.94 -10.15
CA LEU A 25 -3.08 -10.76 -10.26
C LEU A 25 -3.39 -12.25 -10.05
N ARG A 26 -4.31 -12.55 -9.13
CA ARG A 26 -4.77 -13.92 -8.88
C ARG A 26 -5.53 -14.47 -10.07
N PHE A 27 -6.48 -13.71 -10.63
CA PHE A 27 -7.22 -14.15 -11.83
C PHE A 27 -6.31 -14.33 -13.06
N ALA A 28 -5.24 -13.54 -13.16
CA ALA A 28 -4.24 -13.69 -14.20
C ALA A 28 -3.26 -14.86 -13.98
N GLY A 29 -3.41 -15.64 -12.91
CA GLY A 29 -2.63 -16.86 -12.66
C GLY A 29 -1.21 -16.63 -12.12
N TRP A 30 -0.90 -15.42 -11.65
CA TRP A 30 0.42 -15.11 -11.06
C TRP A 30 0.64 -15.82 -9.72
N ASP A 31 -0.43 -16.26 -9.08
CA ASP A 31 -0.40 -17.09 -7.89
C ASP A 31 0.24 -18.47 -8.15
N LYS A 32 0.31 -18.98 -9.38
CA LYS A 32 1.03 -20.24 -9.64
C LYS A 32 2.50 -20.02 -9.97
N LYS A 33 2.85 -18.83 -10.46
CA LYS A 33 4.19 -18.50 -10.95
C LYS A 33 5.10 -17.93 -9.86
N ILE A 34 4.54 -17.15 -8.93
CA ILE A 34 5.31 -16.45 -7.91
C ILE A 34 5.37 -17.31 -6.64
N ASN A 35 6.59 -17.69 -6.25
CA ASN A 35 6.84 -18.50 -5.05
C ASN A 35 7.16 -17.66 -3.81
N ARG A 36 7.79 -16.48 -4.01
CA ARG A 36 8.27 -15.62 -2.93
C ARG A 36 7.94 -14.16 -3.24
N ILE A 37 7.48 -13.45 -2.23
CA ILE A 37 7.07 -12.04 -2.33
C ILE A 37 7.76 -11.25 -1.22
N GLU A 38 8.19 -10.05 -1.57
CA GLU A 38 8.67 -9.07 -0.61
C GLU A 38 7.68 -7.92 -0.51
N LEU A 39 7.33 -7.57 0.72
CA LEU A 39 6.42 -6.47 1.00
C LEU A 39 7.23 -5.22 1.32
N VAL A 40 7.20 -4.23 0.43
CA VAL A 40 7.92 -2.96 0.59
C VAL A 40 6.93 -1.85 0.95
N LEU A 41 7.02 -1.34 2.18
CA LEU A 41 6.21 -0.23 2.65
C LEU A 41 6.97 1.10 2.49
N ARG A 42 6.24 2.16 2.16
CA ARG A 42 6.81 3.50 2.02
C ARG A 42 5.88 4.56 2.58
N GLY A 43 6.37 5.29 3.58
CA GLY A 43 5.62 6.35 4.27
C GLY A 43 4.67 5.81 5.35
N PHE A 44 3.95 6.73 5.98
CA PHE A 44 3.13 6.47 7.19
C PHE A 44 1.69 6.99 7.06
N GLY A 45 1.15 7.03 5.83
CA GLY A 45 -0.24 7.44 5.60
C GLY A 45 -1.23 6.32 5.94
N GLN A 46 -2.53 6.66 5.97
CA GLN A 46 -3.63 5.72 6.25
C GLN A 46 -3.67 4.51 5.30
N GLY A 47 -3.09 4.64 4.10
CA GLY A 47 -2.96 3.54 3.15
C GLY A 47 -2.02 2.41 3.61
N ARG A 48 -1.06 2.69 4.49
CA ARG A 48 -0.18 1.66 5.08
C ARG A 48 -1.00 0.68 5.91
N ASP A 49 -1.81 1.19 6.82
CA ASP A 49 -2.67 0.37 7.68
C ASP A 49 -3.73 -0.36 6.86
N ALA A 50 -4.31 0.29 5.86
CA ALA A 50 -5.26 -0.35 4.96
C ALA A 50 -4.63 -1.49 4.15
N GLY A 51 -3.37 -1.33 3.71
CA GLY A 51 -2.64 -2.36 2.98
C GLY A 51 -2.28 -3.57 3.83
N VAL A 52 -1.81 -3.32 5.06
CA VAL A 52 -1.57 -4.41 6.03
C VAL A 52 -2.87 -5.14 6.33
N LYS A 53 -3.97 -4.41 6.57
CA LYS A 53 -5.30 -5.01 6.78
C LYS A 53 -5.75 -5.84 5.58
N CYS A 54 -5.58 -5.35 4.36
CA CYS A 54 -5.93 -6.09 3.14
C CYS A 54 -5.15 -7.41 3.02
N LEU A 55 -3.86 -7.40 3.35
CA LEU A 55 -3.06 -8.64 3.38
C LEU A 55 -3.53 -9.60 4.48
N MET A 56 -3.97 -9.07 5.63
CA MET A 56 -4.52 -9.85 6.76
C MET A 56 -5.98 -10.28 6.57
N SER A 57 -6.70 -9.67 5.63
CA SER A 57 -8.04 -10.08 5.21
C SER A 57 -8.01 -11.35 4.32
N PRO A 58 -9.17 -12.01 4.11
CA PRO A 58 -9.27 -13.19 3.25
C PRO A 58 -8.81 -12.96 1.80
N GLU A 59 -8.96 -11.73 1.30
CA GLU A 59 -8.52 -11.33 -0.05
C GLU A 59 -7.00 -11.51 -0.24
N GLY A 60 -6.23 -11.34 0.84
CA GLY A 60 -4.77 -11.49 0.85
C GLY A 60 -4.27 -12.89 1.22
N ALA A 61 -5.15 -13.86 1.52
CA ALA A 61 -4.74 -15.15 2.10
C ALA A 61 -3.72 -15.92 1.24
N VAL A 62 -3.94 -15.97 -0.09
CA VAL A 62 -3.04 -16.63 -1.04
C VAL A 62 -1.66 -15.96 -1.10
N TRP A 63 -1.64 -14.64 -0.97
CA TRP A 63 -0.42 -13.84 -1.08
C TRP A 63 0.37 -13.84 0.22
N ARG A 64 -0.31 -13.86 1.37
CA ARG A 64 0.29 -13.89 2.71
C ARG A 64 1.24 -15.06 2.92
N GLN A 65 0.86 -16.25 2.42
CA GLN A 65 1.68 -17.47 2.56
C GLN A 65 3.04 -17.39 1.86
N LYS A 66 3.20 -16.44 0.93
CA LYS A 66 4.40 -16.28 0.09
C LYS A 66 5.28 -15.13 0.51
N VAL A 67 4.88 -14.38 1.53
CA VAL A 67 5.66 -13.23 2.01
C VAL A 67 6.88 -13.74 2.75
N VAL A 68 8.06 -13.49 2.21
CA VAL A 68 9.35 -13.89 2.80
C VAL A 68 9.97 -12.75 3.58
N ARG A 69 9.72 -11.51 3.17
CA ARG A 69 10.34 -10.32 3.76
C ARG A 69 9.36 -9.16 3.81
N VAL A 70 9.40 -8.43 4.93
CA VAL A 70 8.74 -7.13 5.09
C VAL A 70 9.84 -6.09 5.24
N ALA A 71 9.84 -5.08 4.35
CA ALA A 71 10.85 -4.05 4.27
C ALA A 71 10.21 -2.68 4.33
N ASP A 72 10.83 -1.75 5.06
CA ASP A 72 10.46 -0.34 5.01
C ASP A 72 11.47 0.42 4.12
N SER A 73 10.95 1.17 3.16
CA SER A 73 11.73 1.98 2.21
C SER A 73 11.40 3.47 2.33
N THR A 74 10.97 3.90 3.52
CA THR A 74 10.64 5.31 3.75
C THR A 74 11.88 6.16 3.54
N ARG A 75 11.78 7.13 2.62
CA ARG A 75 12.93 7.96 2.25
C ARG A 75 13.19 8.96 3.35
N LEU A 76 14.35 8.84 3.98
CA LEU A 76 14.93 9.83 4.88
C LEU A 76 16.07 10.53 4.15
N LYS A 77 16.16 11.85 4.30
CA LYS A 77 17.24 12.64 3.72
C LYS A 77 18.32 12.87 4.78
N PHE A 78 19.56 12.50 4.49
CA PHE A 78 20.72 12.91 5.27
C PHE A 78 21.18 14.28 4.76
N GLY A 79 20.65 15.36 5.32
CA GLY A 79 20.80 16.70 4.74
C GLY A 79 20.04 16.86 3.41
N GLY A 80 20.55 17.70 2.51
CA GLY A 80 19.92 18.01 1.21
C GLY A 80 19.04 19.27 1.23
N SER A 81 18.18 19.43 0.22
CA SER A 81 17.41 20.68 0.03
C SER A 81 16.49 21.01 1.21
N ARG A 82 16.39 22.31 1.53
CA ARG A 82 15.52 22.85 2.58
C ARG A 82 14.07 22.43 2.37
N SER A 83 13.41 21.94 3.42
CA SER A 83 11.97 21.64 3.39
C SER A 83 11.15 22.92 3.30
N LYS A 84 9.91 22.83 2.80
CA LYS A 84 8.98 23.97 2.76
C LYS A 84 8.80 24.54 4.16
N ASN A 85 8.77 25.87 4.27
CA ASN A 85 8.55 26.55 5.54
C ASN A 85 7.24 26.07 6.21
N PRO A 86 7.21 25.97 7.54
CA PRO A 86 6.03 25.55 8.27
C PRO A 86 4.86 26.46 7.93
N ARG A 87 3.69 25.86 7.68
CA ARG A 87 2.48 26.62 7.39
C ARG A 87 1.92 27.16 8.70
N ARG A 88 1.54 28.43 8.72
CA ARG A 88 0.70 29.01 9.79
C ARG A 88 -0.74 28.70 9.41
N LEU A 89 -1.28 27.64 9.99
CA LEU A 89 -2.68 27.22 9.85
C LEU A 89 -3.49 27.74 11.04
#